data_AF-A0A5B2YZ99-F1
#
_entry.id   AF-A0A5B2YZ99-F1
#
_cell.length_a   1.000
_cell.length_b   1.000
_cell.length_c   1.000
_cell.angle_alpha   90.00
_cell.angle_beta   90.00
_cell.angle_gamma   90.00
#
_symmetry.space_group_name_H-M   'P 1'
#
loop_
_entity.id
_entity.type
_entity.pdbx_description
1 polymer ?
#
loop_
_entity_poly.entity_id
_entity_poly.type
_entity_poly.pdbx_seq_one_letter_code
_entity_poly.pdbx_strand_id
1 'polypeptide(L)'
;MVRSLRKENRELRKKLSNRESIFHPNYFKYDELTKREQSIFDFIEANTGCSKEDVVKFLKGKFSRVAILNSIKAMENENIIISKENVENKHTRSLVINNANIALKVKLEIEDFRLKLFKILDALEGSIGKRISENSKDLDTYFTHLREIYDKFIFIIFSRAMLQWQTSIPDEKTLFQLNVTTARNTIEIQQRISKLIPTGHFKEEICLDDDSEPYLISSFSEVGLKDEIENLIHSIRSLNYLYRKNRIDYFT
;
A
#
# COMPACT_ATOMS: atom_id res chain seq x y z
N MET A 1 -0.42 -40.22 28.55
CA MET A 1 -0.46 -38.76 28.33
C MET A 1 0.25 -38.33 27.03
N VAL A 2 1.56 -38.59 26.86
CA VAL A 2 2.34 -38.15 25.67
C VAL A 2 1.79 -38.67 24.32
N ARG A 3 1.26 -39.90 24.27
CA ARG A 3 0.65 -40.45 23.03
C ARG A 3 -0.66 -39.78 22.63
N SER A 4 -1.43 -39.28 23.60
CA SER A 4 -2.70 -38.58 23.37
C SER A 4 -2.44 -37.18 22.80
N LEU A 5 -1.48 -36.44 23.39
CA LEU A 5 -1.07 -35.12 22.89
C LEU A 5 -0.48 -35.16 21.47
N ARG A 6 0.24 -36.23 21.11
CA ARG A 6 0.76 -36.42 19.75
C ARG A 6 -0.35 -36.67 18.73
N LYS A 7 -1.43 -37.36 19.11
CA LYS A 7 -2.58 -37.62 18.22
C LYS A 7 -3.37 -36.33 17.98
N GLU A 8 -3.62 -35.58 19.04
CA GLU A 8 -4.32 -34.29 19.00
C GLU A 8 -3.56 -33.24 18.16
N ASN A 9 -2.24 -33.12 18.34
CA ASN A 9 -1.41 -32.26 17.49
C ASN A 9 -1.44 -32.66 16.01
N ARG A 10 -1.52 -33.96 15.71
CA ARG A 10 -1.58 -34.46 14.33
C ARG A 10 -2.93 -34.17 13.69
N GLU A 11 -4.01 -34.25 14.45
CA GLU A 11 -5.35 -33.87 14.01
C GLU A 11 -5.48 -32.35 13.83
N LEU A 12 -4.90 -31.55 14.73
CA LEU A 12 -4.84 -30.09 14.60
C LEU A 12 -4.06 -29.67 13.34
N ARG A 13 -2.90 -30.29 13.07
CA ARG A 13 -2.13 -30.03 11.84
C ARG A 13 -2.90 -30.40 10.58
N LYS A 14 -3.65 -31.51 10.59
CA LYS A 14 -4.53 -31.88 9.46
C LYS A 14 -5.68 -30.89 9.28
N LYS A 15 -6.29 -30.42 10.37
CA LYS A 15 -7.35 -29.39 10.34
C LYS A 15 -6.82 -28.03 9.85
N LEU A 16 -5.60 -27.67 10.23
CA LEU A 16 -4.92 -26.45 9.76
C LEU A 16 -4.55 -26.55 8.27
N SER A 17 -3.97 -27.67 7.84
CA SER A 17 -3.66 -27.93 6.42
C SER A 17 -4.91 -27.96 5.52
N ASN A 18 -6.03 -28.50 6.03
CA ASN A 18 -7.32 -28.44 5.32
C ASN A 18 -7.99 -27.05 5.38
N ARG A 19 -7.63 -26.18 6.33
CA ARG A 19 -8.08 -24.78 6.37
C ARG A 19 -7.26 -23.89 5.43
N GLU A 20 -5.98 -24.20 5.24
CA GLU A 20 -5.16 -23.57 4.20
C GLU A 20 -5.71 -23.83 2.78
N SER A 21 -6.47 -24.92 2.57
CA SER A 21 -7.17 -25.17 1.30
C SER A 21 -8.53 -24.46 1.15
N ILE A 22 -8.99 -23.70 2.15
CA ILE A 22 -10.18 -22.83 2.04
C ILE A 22 -9.81 -21.49 1.36
N PHE A 23 -8.52 -21.17 1.28
CA PHE A 23 -8.03 -20.15 0.35
C PHE A 23 -8.06 -20.72 -1.06
N HIS A 24 -9.22 -20.62 -1.69
CA HIS A 24 -9.41 -20.92 -3.10
C HIS A 24 -8.27 -20.29 -3.94
N PRO A 25 -7.56 -21.07 -4.77
CA PRO A 25 -6.44 -20.58 -5.58
C PRO A 25 -6.85 -19.54 -6.65
N ASN A 26 -8.16 -19.30 -6.82
CA ASN A 26 -8.71 -18.31 -7.75
C ASN A 26 -9.08 -16.96 -7.11
N TYR A 27 -8.79 -16.74 -5.82
CA TYR A 27 -8.98 -15.42 -5.18
C TYR A 27 -7.75 -14.49 -5.32
N PHE A 28 -6.65 -14.99 -5.88
CA PHE A 28 -5.35 -14.31 -6.00
C PHE A 28 -5.12 -13.71 -7.39
N LYS A 29 -5.91 -12.69 -7.76
CA LYS A 29 -5.64 -11.93 -9.00
C LYS A 29 -5.75 -10.42 -8.84
N TYR A 30 -5.56 -9.93 -7.62
CA TYR A 30 -5.48 -8.50 -7.28
C TYR A 30 -4.17 -8.12 -6.58
N ASP A 31 -3.18 -9.00 -6.68
CA ASP A 31 -1.84 -8.77 -6.16
C ASP A 31 -1.11 -7.90 -7.18
N GLU A 32 -1.18 -6.58 -6.96
CA GLU A 32 -0.56 -5.55 -7.78
C GLU A 32 -1.08 -5.52 -9.23
N LEU A 33 -1.09 -4.33 -9.85
CA LEU A 33 -1.26 -4.29 -11.29
C LEU A 33 -0.10 -5.09 -11.88
N THR A 34 -0.38 -6.03 -12.79
CA THR A 34 0.72 -6.68 -13.51
C THR A 34 1.57 -5.61 -14.20
N LYS A 35 2.86 -5.86 -14.48
CA LYS A 35 3.72 -4.87 -15.19
C LYS A 35 3.06 -4.28 -16.45
N ARG A 36 2.23 -5.08 -17.13
CA ARG A 36 1.44 -4.63 -18.28
C ARG A 36 0.30 -3.70 -17.86
N GLU A 37 -0.48 -4.07 -16.86
CA GLU A 37 -1.58 -3.23 -16.34
C GLU A 37 -1.06 -1.94 -15.74
N GLN A 38 0.09 -1.95 -15.05
CA GLN A 38 0.76 -0.74 -14.59
C GLN A 38 1.14 0.15 -15.77
N SER A 39 1.76 -0.41 -16.81
CA SER A 39 2.11 0.37 -18.02
C SER A 39 0.89 0.96 -18.74
N ILE A 40 -0.26 0.27 -18.68
CA ILE A 40 -1.54 0.76 -19.22
C ILE A 40 -2.07 1.89 -18.32
N PHE A 41 -2.06 1.69 -17.01
CA PHE A 41 -2.50 2.66 -16.01
C PHE A 41 -1.73 3.97 -16.15
N ASP A 42 -0.40 3.92 -16.10
CA ASP A 42 0.50 5.08 -16.19
C ASP A 42 0.27 5.85 -17.49
N PHE A 43 0.05 5.14 -18.61
CA PHE A 43 -0.21 5.78 -19.89
C PHE A 43 -1.56 6.50 -19.92
N ILE A 44 -2.63 5.88 -19.41
CA ILE A 44 -3.97 6.48 -19.36
C ILE A 44 -3.97 7.68 -18.41
N GLU A 45 -3.27 7.58 -17.27
CA GLU A 45 -3.13 8.68 -16.31
C GLU A 45 -2.46 9.90 -16.97
N ALA A 46 -1.34 9.69 -17.67
CA ALA A 46 -0.64 10.75 -18.38
C ALA A 46 -1.38 11.27 -19.62
N ASN A 47 -2.26 10.47 -20.22
CA ASN A 47 -2.99 10.78 -21.46
C ASN A 47 -4.49 10.60 -21.26
N THR A 48 -5.05 11.31 -20.28
CA THR A 48 -6.46 11.19 -19.90
C THR A 48 -7.37 11.42 -21.12
N GLY A 49 -8.28 10.47 -21.36
CA GLY A 49 -9.21 10.53 -22.48
C GLY A 49 -8.73 9.79 -23.75
N CYS A 50 -7.57 9.12 -23.71
CA CYS A 50 -7.07 8.32 -24.82
C CYS A 50 -7.98 7.14 -25.19
N SER A 51 -7.89 6.64 -26.42
CA SER A 51 -8.62 5.46 -26.89
C SER A 51 -7.89 4.14 -26.55
N LYS A 52 -8.58 3.00 -26.67
CA LYS A 52 -7.95 1.66 -26.57
C LYS A 52 -6.84 1.48 -27.62
N GLU A 53 -7.05 2.01 -28.82
CA GLU A 53 -6.08 2.02 -29.92
C GLU A 53 -4.80 2.78 -29.56
N ASP A 54 -4.91 3.91 -28.88
CA ASP A 54 -3.75 4.70 -28.45
C ASP A 54 -2.88 3.94 -27.47
N VAL A 55 -3.50 3.28 -26.48
CA VAL A 55 -2.80 2.40 -25.53
C VAL A 55 -2.07 1.26 -26.26
N VAL A 56 -2.75 0.63 -27.22
CA VAL A 56 -2.15 -0.45 -28.02
C VAL A 56 -0.97 0.06 -28.85
N LYS A 57 -1.08 1.27 -29.42
CA LYS A 57 -0.03 1.90 -30.21
C LYS A 57 1.18 2.23 -29.34
N PHE A 58 0.97 2.78 -28.14
CA PHE A 58 2.03 3.10 -27.19
C PHE A 58 2.80 1.87 -26.71
N LEU A 59 2.09 0.77 -26.42
CA LEU A 59 2.69 -0.48 -25.92
C LEU A 59 3.10 -1.45 -27.04
N LYS A 60 3.07 -1.01 -28.30
CA LYS A 60 3.44 -1.83 -29.45
C LYS A 60 4.88 -2.33 -29.31
N GLY A 61 5.08 -3.63 -29.49
CA GLY A 61 6.40 -4.28 -29.38
C GLY A 61 6.77 -4.68 -27.96
N LYS A 62 6.11 -4.14 -26.91
CA LYS A 62 6.30 -4.59 -25.52
C LYS A 62 5.34 -5.75 -25.18
N PHE A 63 4.09 -5.66 -25.63
CA PHE A 63 3.06 -6.68 -25.39
C PHE A 63 2.24 -6.93 -26.65
N SER A 64 1.58 -8.09 -26.75
CA SER A 64 0.67 -8.38 -27.86
C SER A 64 -0.61 -7.55 -27.76
N ARG A 65 -1.19 -7.15 -28.90
CA ARG A 65 -2.44 -6.38 -28.95
C ARG A 65 -3.56 -7.05 -28.16
N VAL A 66 -3.74 -8.36 -28.33
CA VAL A 66 -4.78 -9.13 -27.62
C VAL A 66 -4.56 -9.09 -26.11
N ALA A 67 -3.31 -9.23 -25.65
CA ALA A 67 -3.01 -9.18 -24.22
C ALA A 67 -3.26 -7.80 -23.61
N ILE A 68 -2.95 -6.71 -24.33
CA ILE A 68 -3.25 -5.34 -23.91
C ILE A 68 -4.76 -5.15 -23.77
N LEU A 69 -5.54 -5.51 -24.81
CA LEU A 69 -6.99 -5.36 -24.79
C LEU A 69 -7.66 -6.20 -23.69
N ASN A 70 -7.14 -7.40 -23.42
CA ASN A 70 -7.62 -8.24 -22.32
C ASN A 70 -7.35 -7.61 -20.95
N SER A 71 -6.18 -6.99 -20.75
CA SER A 71 -5.88 -6.27 -19.51
C SER A 71 -6.75 -5.01 -19.36
N ILE A 72 -6.98 -4.24 -20.43
CA ILE A 72 -7.93 -3.12 -20.40
C ILE A 72 -9.32 -3.61 -19.97
N LYS A 73 -9.81 -4.70 -20.57
CA LYS A 73 -11.11 -5.28 -20.23
C LYS A 73 -11.17 -5.75 -18.77
N ALA A 74 -10.09 -6.35 -18.25
CA ALA A 74 -9.99 -6.72 -16.85
C ALA A 74 -10.07 -5.48 -15.96
N MET A 75 -9.26 -4.46 -16.21
CA MET A 75 -9.26 -3.20 -15.45
C MET A 75 -10.62 -2.47 -15.50
N GLU A 76 -11.36 -2.55 -16.61
CA GLU A 76 -12.74 -2.03 -16.71
C GLU A 76 -13.70 -2.80 -15.80
N ASN A 77 -13.63 -4.14 -15.80
CA ASN A 77 -14.46 -4.99 -14.93
C ASN A 77 -14.17 -4.77 -13.45
N GLU A 78 -12.93 -4.40 -13.13
CA GLU A 78 -12.47 -4.10 -11.78
C GLU A 78 -12.73 -2.64 -11.38
N ASN A 79 -13.40 -1.87 -12.25
CA ASN A 79 -13.67 -0.44 -12.07
C ASN A 79 -12.40 0.39 -11.81
N ILE A 80 -11.23 -0.06 -12.29
CA ILE A 80 -9.97 0.68 -12.19
C ILE A 80 -9.93 1.79 -13.24
N ILE A 81 -10.45 1.48 -14.44
CA ILE A 81 -10.63 2.43 -15.53
C ILE A 81 -12.08 2.41 -16.01
N ILE A 82 -12.55 3.54 -16.53
CA ILE A 82 -13.88 3.70 -17.10
C ILE A 82 -13.75 4.07 -18.57
N SER A 83 -14.51 3.38 -19.42
CA SER A 83 -14.78 3.84 -20.78
C SER A 83 -15.94 4.84 -20.76
N LYS A 84 -15.66 6.10 -21.08
CA LYS A 84 -16.70 7.12 -21.30
C LYS A 84 -16.96 7.29 -22.78
N GLU A 85 -18.22 7.49 -23.16
CA GLU A 85 -18.53 7.92 -24.53
C GLU A 85 -18.03 9.34 -24.75
N ASN A 86 -17.39 9.57 -25.90
CA ASN A 86 -16.96 10.91 -26.26
C ASN A 86 -18.18 11.74 -26.66
N VAL A 87 -18.29 12.95 -26.10
CA VAL A 87 -19.39 13.89 -26.35
C VAL A 87 -19.46 14.28 -27.83
N GLU A 88 -18.31 14.42 -28.49
CA GLU A 88 -18.22 14.86 -29.88
C GLU A 88 -18.46 13.73 -30.89
N ASN A 89 -18.13 12.48 -30.52
CA ASN A 89 -18.33 11.32 -31.37
C ASN A 89 -18.69 10.09 -30.54
N LYS A 90 -19.98 9.73 -30.53
CA LYS A 90 -20.54 8.60 -29.80
C LYS A 90 -19.92 7.24 -30.19
N HIS A 91 -19.29 7.13 -31.35
CA HIS A 91 -18.60 5.91 -31.78
C HIS A 91 -17.20 5.77 -31.17
N THR A 92 -16.67 6.82 -30.54
CA THR A 92 -15.38 6.79 -29.86
C THR A 92 -15.56 6.75 -28.35
N ARG A 93 -14.85 5.82 -27.70
CA ARG A 93 -14.81 5.71 -26.23
C ARG A 93 -13.44 6.12 -25.73
N SER A 94 -13.44 7.03 -24.77
CA SER A 94 -12.26 7.54 -24.09
C SER A 94 -12.06 6.80 -22.78
N LEU A 95 -10.84 6.35 -22.51
CA LEU A 95 -10.45 5.72 -21.25
C LEU A 95 -10.04 6.79 -20.23
N VAL A 96 -10.53 6.65 -19.01
CA VAL A 96 -10.14 7.48 -17.86
C VAL A 96 -9.94 6.62 -16.62
N ILE A 97 -9.01 7.00 -15.75
CA ILE A 97 -8.84 6.35 -14.45
C ILE A 97 -10.08 6.62 -13.59
N ASN A 98 -10.58 5.59 -12.90
CA ASN A 98 -11.69 5.74 -11.98
C ASN A 98 -11.22 6.30 -10.64
N ASN A 99 -11.04 7.62 -10.55
CA ASN A 99 -10.66 8.28 -9.31
C ASN A 99 -11.73 8.19 -8.20
N ALA A 100 -12.96 7.76 -8.54
CA ALA A 100 -14.02 7.49 -7.57
C ALA A 100 -13.94 6.08 -6.97
N ASN A 101 -13.09 5.19 -7.51
CA ASN A 101 -12.88 3.87 -6.94
C ASN A 101 -12.06 3.97 -5.64
N ILE A 102 -12.77 3.90 -4.51
CA ILE A 102 -12.17 4.00 -3.17
C ILE A 102 -11.13 2.91 -2.94
N ALA A 103 -11.38 1.68 -3.41
CA ALA A 103 -10.44 0.58 -3.24
C ALA A 103 -9.14 0.81 -4.01
N LEU A 104 -9.22 1.33 -5.24
CA LEU A 104 -8.05 1.74 -6.02
C LEU A 104 -7.28 2.85 -5.30
N LYS A 105 -7.98 3.89 -4.86
CA LYS A 105 -7.36 5.02 -4.16
C LYS A 105 -6.59 4.58 -2.91
N VAL A 106 -7.20 3.74 -2.08
CA VAL A 106 -6.57 3.19 -0.87
C VAL A 106 -5.35 2.35 -1.23
N LYS A 107 -5.42 1.52 -2.28
CA LYS A 107 -4.26 0.72 -2.72
C LYS A 107 -3.08 1.61 -3.12
N LEU A 108 -3.33 2.64 -3.92
CA LEU A 108 -2.29 3.60 -4.33
C LEU A 108 -1.70 4.35 -3.14
N GLU A 109 -2.53 4.74 -2.17
CA GLU A 109 -2.12 5.39 -0.92
C GLU A 109 -1.18 4.50 -0.07
N ILE A 110 -1.52 3.22 0.09
CA ILE A 110 -0.70 2.25 0.84
C ILE A 110 0.64 2.01 0.12
N GLU A 111 0.60 1.86 -1.20
CA GLU A 111 1.77 1.61 -2.02
C GLU A 111 2.73 2.81 -2.02
N ASP A 112 2.22 4.03 -2.17
CA ASP A 112 3.01 5.26 -2.08
C ASP A 112 3.73 5.37 -0.73
N PHE A 113 3.02 5.12 0.38
CA PHE A 113 3.61 5.10 1.72
C PHE A 113 4.70 4.04 1.83
N ARG A 114 4.42 2.81 1.38
CA ARG A 114 5.37 1.69 1.41
C ARG A 114 6.66 2.03 0.67
N LEU A 115 6.56 2.51 -0.57
CA LEU A 115 7.71 2.85 -1.41
C LEU A 115 8.55 3.97 -0.79
N LYS A 116 7.91 5.02 -0.25
CA LYS A 116 8.61 6.13 0.43
C LYS A 116 9.35 5.65 1.68
N LEU A 117 8.70 4.84 2.52
CA LEU A 117 9.31 4.28 3.71
C LEU A 117 10.47 3.35 3.35
N PHE A 118 10.31 2.49 2.35
CA PHE A 118 11.37 1.56 1.92
C PHE A 118 12.59 2.31 1.40
N LYS A 119 12.39 3.41 0.65
CA LYS A 119 13.50 4.27 0.22
C LYS A 119 14.33 4.78 1.40
N ILE A 120 13.69 5.19 2.50
CA ILE A 120 14.37 5.64 3.72
C ILE A 120 15.10 4.47 4.39
N LEU A 121 14.42 3.33 4.55
CA LEU A 121 15.00 2.13 5.15
C LEU A 121 16.24 1.63 4.38
N ASP A 122 16.18 1.62 3.06
CA ASP A 122 17.29 1.23 2.19
C ASP A 122 18.47 2.22 2.31
N ALA A 123 18.19 3.52 2.39
CA ALA A 123 19.21 4.53 2.59
C ALA A 123 19.87 4.45 3.97
N LEU A 124 19.10 4.14 5.02
CA LEU A 124 19.62 3.88 6.35
C LEU A 124 20.45 2.60 6.38
N GLU A 125 20.00 1.50 5.76
CA GLU A 125 20.75 0.24 5.65
C GLU A 125 22.13 0.47 4.99
N GLY A 126 22.17 1.25 3.90
CA GLY A 126 23.43 1.63 3.23
C GLY A 126 24.33 2.57 4.04
N SER A 127 23.74 3.36 4.95
CA SER A 127 24.46 4.31 5.82
C SER A 127 24.98 3.65 7.09
N ILE A 128 24.25 2.68 7.63
CA ILE A 128 24.61 1.84 8.78
C ILE A 128 25.94 1.15 8.49
N GLY A 129 26.11 0.54 7.30
CA GLY A 129 27.39 -0.08 6.91
C GLY A 129 28.60 0.87 6.83
N LYS A 130 28.39 2.19 6.72
CA LYS A 130 29.45 3.20 6.61
C LYS A 130 29.71 3.99 7.91
N ARG A 131 28.74 4.09 8.82
CA ARG A 131 28.79 4.94 10.03
C ARG A 131 28.75 4.17 11.37
N ILE A 132 28.67 2.83 11.36
CA ILE A 132 28.65 1.97 12.57
C ILE A 132 29.86 2.19 13.52
N SER A 133 30.94 2.88 13.11
CA SER A 133 32.09 3.04 14.00
C SER A 133 31.92 4.08 15.12
N GLU A 134 30.95 5.01 15.09
CA GLU A 134 31.03 6.18 15.98
C GLU A 134 29.82 6.49 16.89
N ASN A 135 28.54 6.18 16.56
CA ASN A 135 27.42 6.46 17.48
C ASN A 135 26.19 5.54 17.30
N SER A 136 26.01 4.56 18.19
CA SER A 136 24.83 3.66 18.17
C SER A 136 23.52 4.33 18.63
N LYS A 137 23.59 5.40 19.43
CA LYS A 137 22.40 6.11 19.95
C LYS A 137 21.62 6.86 18.87
N ASP A 138 22.29 7.33 17.82
CA ASP A 138 21.65 8.10 16.76
C ASP A 138 20.79 7.17 15.87
N LEU A 139 21.26 5.94 15.63
CA LEU A 139 20.52 4.91 14.91
C LEU A 139 19.23 4.50 15.62
N ASP A 140 19.29 4.28 16.93
CA ASP A 140 18.11 3.96 17.74
C ASP A 140 17.05 5.08 17.63
N THR A 141 17.48 6.34 17.57
CA THR A 141 16.58 7.50 17.42
C THR A 141 15.87 7.50 16.07
N TYR A 142 16.59 7.31 14.96
CA TYR A 142 15.98 7.23 13.62
C TYR A 142 14.95 6.10 13.51
N PHE A 143 15.26 4.95 14.11
CA PHE A 143 14.39 3.79 14.08
C PHE A 143 13.12 3.95 14.91
N THR A 144 13.23 4.56 16.09
CA THR A 144 12.09 4.95 16.92
C THR A 144 11.15 5.87 16.15
N HIS A 145 11.70 6.92 15.54
CA HIS A 145 10.94 7.85 14.70
C HIS A 145 10.21 7.16 13.52
N LEU A 146 10.88 6.28 12.76
CA LEU A 146 10.24 5.56 11.65
C LEU A 146 9.16 4.61 12.13
N ARG A 147 9.35 3.98 13.28
CA ARG A 147 8.35 3.13 13.89
C ARG A 147 7.11 3.93 14.28
N GLU A 148 7.26 5.12 14.87
CA GLU A 148 6.11 5.95 15.23
C GLU A 148 5.31 6.41 14.00
N ILE A 149 6.00 6.77 12.91
CA ILE A 149 5.36 7.09 11.63
C ILE A 149 4.57 5.88 11.12
N TYR A 150 5.16 4.69 11.20
CA TYR A 150 4.51 3.44 10.81
C TYR A 150 3.32 3.11 11.72
N ASP A 151 3.44 3.25 13.04
CA ASP A 151 2.36 2.99 13.98
C ASP A 151 1.18 3.96 13.75
N LYS A 152 1.46 5.24 13.43
CA LYS A 152 0.46 6.19 12.95
C LYS A 152 -0.22 5.75 11.66
N PHE A 153 0.56 5.30 10.66
CA PHE A 153 0.02 4.77 9.40
C PHE A 153 -0.94 3.60 9.67
N ILE A 154 -0.50 2.65 10.48
CA ILE A 154 -1.28 1.47 10.89
C ILE A 154 -2.58 1.91 11.56
N PHE A 155 -2.50 2.80 12.55
CA PHE A 155 -3.69 3.31 13.22
C PHE A 155 -4.70 3.93 12.24
N ILE A 156 -4.24 4.79 11.31
CA ILE A 156 -5.12 5.43 10.32
C ILE A 156 -5.75 4.38 9.40
N ILE A 157 -4.95 3.46 8.88
CA ILE A 157 -5.41 2.44 7.93
C ILE A 157 -6.39 1.46 8.58
N PHE A 158 -6.10 0.97 9.79
CA PHE A 158 -7.02 0.09 10.51
C PHE A 158 -8.32 0.82 10.91
N SER A 159 -8.23 2.08 11.34
CA SER A 159 -9.42 2.88 11.64
C SER A 159 -10.31 3.04 10.41
N ARG A 160 -9.72 3.31 9.23
CA ARG A 160 -10.45 3.38 7.97
C ARG A 160 -11.05 2.03 7.57
N ALA A 161 -10.29 0.95 7.72
CA ALA A 161 -10.76 -0.40 7.38
C ALA A 161 -11.96 -0.84 8.23
N MET A 162 -11.97 -0.50 9.52
CA MET A 162 -13.04 -0.86 10.45
C MET A 162 -14.26 0.06 10.33
N LEU A 163 -14.06 1.37 10.15
CA LEU A 163 -15.15 2.35 10.25
C LEU A 163 -15.65 2.82 8.88
N GLN A 164 -14.72 3.15 7.98
CA GLN A 164 -15.04 3.83 6.73
C GLN A 164 -15.29 2.83 5.60
N TRP A 165 -14.38 1.89 5.34
CA TRP A 165 -14.46 1.04 4.15
C TRP A 165 -15.67 0.11 4.18
N GLN A 166 -16.09 -0.33 5.37
CA GLN A 166 -17.30 -1.14 5.55
C GLN A 166 -18.57 -0.45 5.03
N THR A 167 -18.62 0.89 5.08
CA THR A 167 -19.78 1.65 4.63
C THR A 167 -19.59 2.22 3.22
N SER A 168 -18.36 2.57 2.83
CA SER A 168 -18.10 3.17 1.51
C SER A 168 -17.91 2.16 0.37
N ILE A 169 -17.60 0.89 0.66
CA ILE A 169 -17.32 -0.15 -0.35
C ILE A 169 -18.42 -1.22 -0.26
N PRO A 170 -19.50 -1.10 -1.04
CA PRO A 170 -20.64 -2.02 -0.94
C PRO A 170 -20.33 -3.42 -1.48
N ASP A 171 -19.38 -3.55 -2.39
CA ASP A 171 -18.98 -4.86 -2.92
C ASP A 171 -18.09 -5.60 -1.91
N GLU A 172 -18.66 -6.61 -1.24
CA GLU A 172 -17.98 -7.41 -0.22
C GLU A 172 -16.68 -8.04 -0.74
N LYS A 173 -16.66 -8.45 -2.01
CA LYS A 173 -15.47 -9.07 -2.62
C LYS A 173 -14.33 -8.05 -2.73
N THR A 174 -14.61 -6.86 -3.24
CA THR A 174 -13.65 -5.75 -3.32
C THR A 174 -13.17 -5.35 -1.93
N LEU A 175 -14.07 -5.25 -0.94
CA LEU A 175 -13.72 -4.92 0.44
C LEU A 175 -12.81 -5.97 1.08
N PHE A 176 -13.16 -7.26 0.94
CA PHE A 176 -12.33 -8.37 1.43
C PHE A 176 -10.93 -8.32 0.81
N GLN A 177 -10.85 -8.14 -0.50
CA GLN A 177 -9.57 -8.03 -1.19
C GLN A 177 -8.76 -6.84 -0.72
N LEU A 178 -9.39 -5.68 -0.54
CA LEU A 178 -8.71 -4.48 -0.02
C LEU A 178 -8.11 -4.75 1.36
N ASN A 179 -8.86 -5.40 2.26
CA ASN A 179 -8.38 -5.77 3.59
C ASN A 179 -7.20 -6.75 3.53
N VAL A 180 -7.26 -7.76 2.66
CA VAL A 180 -6.15 -8.71 2.46
C VAL A 180 -4.90 -7.99 1.93
N THR A 181 -5.03 -7.17 0.89
CA THR A 181 -3.92 -6.38 0.33
C THR A 181 -3.32 -5.45 1.39
N THR A 182 -4.16 -4.79 2.17
CA THR A 182 -3.74 -3.90 3.26
C THR A 182 -2.95 -4.66 4.33
N ALA A 183 -3.49 -5.78 4.81
CA ALA A 183 -2.82 -6.61 5.81
C ALA A 183 -1.47 -7.13 5.31
N ARG A 184 -1.38 -7.54 4.04
CA ARG A 184 -0.11 -8.00 3.45
C ARG A 184 0.94 -6.89 3.42
N ASN A 185 0.59 -5.71 2.92
CA ASN A 185 1.50 -4.56 2.85
C ASN A 185 2.00 -4.16 4.25
N THR A 186 1.09 -4.10 5.22
CA THR A 186 1.41 -3.87 6.63
C THR A 186 2.41 -4.90 7.16
N ILE A 187 2.17 -6.19 6.92
CA ILE A 187 3.09 -7.26 7.36
C ILE A 187 4.46 -7.12 6.68
N GLU A 188 4.50 -6.81 5.40
CA GLU A 188 5.75 -6.63 4.66
C GLU A 188 6.56 -5.44 5.20
N ILE A 189 5.89 -4.31 5.48
CA ILE A 189 6.52 -3.15 6.10
C ILE A 189 7.06 -3.52 7.49
N GLN A 190 6.25 -4.18 8.33
CA GLN A 190 6.69 -4.64 9.64
C GLN A 190 7.93 -5.54 9.53
N GLN A 191 7.94 -6.49 8.59
CA GLN A 191 9.09 -7.37 8.38
C GLN A 191 10.33 -6.60 7.93
N ARG A 192 10.19 -5.57 7.08
CA ARG A 192 11.33 -4.74 6.65
C ARG A 192 11.89 -3.93 7.80
N ILE A 193 11.03 -3.32 8.62
CA ILE A 193 11.41 -2.58 9.84
C ILE A 193 12.11 -3.53 10.83
N SER A 194 11.52 -4.69 11.13
CA SER A 194 12.07 -5.65 12.11
C SER A 194 13.41 -6.28 11.67
N LYS A 195 13.73 -6.29 10.38
CA LYS A 195 15.05 -6.72 9.89
C LYS A 195 16.15 -5.71 10.22
N LEU A 196 15.80 -4.43 10.31
CA LEU A 196 16.74 -3.33 10.54
C LEU A 196 16.83 -2.93 12.01
N ILE A 197 15.76 -3.15 12.79
CA ILE A 197 15.71 -2.83 14.22
C ILE A 197 15.80 -4.12 15.05
N PRO A 198 16.89 -4.35 15.81
CA PRO A 198 16.97 -5.50 16.70
C PRO A 198 15.86 -5.41 17.77
N THR A 199 15.14 -6.52 17.97
CA THR A 199 14.10 -6.67 19.00
C THR A 199 14.72 -6.52 20.40
N GLY A 200 14.84 -5.29 20.89
CA GLY A 200 15.46 -4.98 22.18
C GLY A 200 15.80 -3.50 22.41
N HIS A 201 15.80 -2.66 21.35
CA HIS A 201 16.19 -1.25 21.43
C HIS A 201 15.05 -0.26 21.70
N PHE A 202 13.84 -0.74 22.01
CA PHE A 202 12.70 0.13 22.24
C PHE A 202 12.64 0.60 23.69
N LYS A 203 13.07 1.84 23.94
CA LYS A 203 12.78 2.56 25.18
C LYS A 203 11.71 3.60 24.93
N GLU A 204 10.67 3.56 25.77
CA GLU A 204 9.58 4.53 25.98
C GLU A 204 8.83 5.03 24.73
N GLU A 205 7.49 5.00 24.78
CA GLU A 205 6.63 5.57 23.75
C GLU A 205 6.85 7.09 23.67
N ILE A 206 7.51 7.57 22.62
CA ILE A 206 7.44 8.98 22.25
C ILE A 206 6.22 9.10 21.32
N CYS A 207 5.21 9.82 21.78
CA CYS A 207 4.08 10.17 20.91
C CYS A 207 4.57 11.25 19.94
N LEU A 208 4.54 10.98 18.63
CA LEU A 208 4.68 12.04 17.65
C LEU A 208 3.46 12.98 17.75
N ASP A 209 3.58 14.07 18.50
CA ASP A 209 2.70 15.23 18.37
C ASP A 209 3.15 16.11 17.19
N ASP A 210 2.33 17.08 16.80
CA ASP A 210 2.70 18.01 15.72
C ASP A 210 3.98 18.82 16.06
N ASP A 211 4.34 18.91 17.34
CA ASP A 211 5.51 19.63 17.86
C ASP A 211 6.82 18.84 17.72
N SER A 212 6.76 17.52 17.58
CA SER A 212 7.91 16.63 17.36
C SER A 212 8.37 16.54 15.89
N GLU A 213 7.55 16.96 14.93
CA GLU A 213 7.90 16.87 13.51
C GLU A 213 9.14 17.68 13.11
N PRO A 214 9.35 18.93 13.58
CA PRO A 214 10.57 19.67 13.27
C PRO A 214 11.83 18.96 13.75
N TYR A 215 11.75 18.30 14.91
CA TYR A 215 12.85 17.50 15.46
C TYR A 215 13.13 16.26 14.62
N LEU A 216 12.07 15.54 14.22
CA LEU A 216 12.13 14.43 13.28
C LEU A 216 12.84 14.86 11.97
N ILE A 217 12.37 15.92 11.31
CA ILE A 217 12.95 16.42 10.06
C ILE A 217 14.41 16.82 10.24
N SER A 218 14.73 17.51 11.35
CA SER A 218 16.11 17.90 11.68
C SER A 218 17.02 16.69 11.78
N SER A 219 16.61 15.65 12.51
CA SER A 219 17.42 14.44 12.67
C SER A 219 17.73 13.79 11.31
N PHE A 220 16.73 13.61 10.44
CA PHE A 220 16.95 13.00 9.12
C PHE A 220 17.73 13.91 8.15
N SER A 221 17.75 15.22 8.38
CA SER A 221 18.59 16.14 7.62
C SER A 221 20.09 15.89 7.84
N GLU A 222 20.50 15.43 9.02
CA GLU A 222 21.91 15.13 9.34
C GLU A 222 22.47 13.92 8.56
N VAL A 223 21.58 13.08 8.05
CA VAL A 223 21.90 11.92 7.21
C VAL A 223 21.54 12.13 5.73
N GLY A 224 21.14 13.35 5.34
CA GLY A 224 20.81 13.69 3.96
C GLY A 224 19.50 13.08 3.45
N LEU A 225 18.56 12.78 4.37
CA LEU A 225 17.25 12.18 4.06
C LEU A 225 16.08 13.11 4.38
N LYS A 226 16.34 14.43 4.41
CA LYS A 226 15.35 15.46 4.73
C LYS A 226 14.14 15.39 3.79
N ASP A 227 14.39 15.35 2.48
CA ASP A 227 13.30 15.37 1.50
C ASP A 227 12.47 14.09 1.56
N GLU A 228 13.11 12.93 1.77
CA GLU A 228 12.41 11.66 1.92
C GLU A 228 11.50 11.64 3.16
N ILE A 229 11.98 12.12 4.31
CA ILE A 229 11.17 12.13 5.53
C ILE A 229 10.01 13.14 5.42
N GLU A 230 10.25 14.31 4.83
CA GLU A 230 9.19 15.31 4.59
C GLU A 230 8.10 14.76 3.67
N ASN A 231 8.49 14.04 2.61
CA ASN A 231 7.55 13.37 1.70
C ASN A 231 6.75 12.27 2.42
N LEU A 232 7.38 11.51 3.32
CA LEU A 232 6.70 10.47 4.10
C LEU A 232 5.69 11.08 5.09
N ILE A 233 6.09 12.12 5.83
CA ILE A 233 5.21 12.87 6.74
C ILE A 233 4.03 13.46 5.96
N HIS A 234 4.28 14.03 4.77
CA HIS A 234 3.23 14.57 3.93
C HIS A 234 2.21 13.50 3.50
N SER A 235 2.66 12.28 3.17
CA SER A 235 1.75 11.16 2.89
C SER A 235 0.89 10.82 4.11
N ILE A 236 1.46 10.75 5.32
CA ILE A 236 0.68 10.52 6.56
C ILE A 236 -0.36 11.61 6.79
N ARG A 237 0.03 12.89 6.65
CA ARG A 237 -0.88 14.03 6.81
C ARG A 237 -2.03 13.97 5.82
N SER A 238 -1.74 13.65 4.58
CA SER A 238 -2.75 13.48 3.53
C SER A 238 -3.73 12.36 3.88
N LEU A 239 -3.24 11.22 4.36
CA LEU A 239 -4.07 10.11 4.83
C LEU A 239 -4.95 10.50 6.02
N ASN A 240 -4.38 11.19 7.02
CA ASN A 240 -5.09 11.62 8.21
C ASN A 240 -6.15 12.69 7.89
N TYR A 241 -5.83 13.65 7.00
CA TYR A 241 -6.78 14.65 6.53
C TYR A 241 -7.98 13.99 5.84
N LEU A 242 -7.73 13.04 4.92
CA LEU A 242 -8.79 12.30 4.25
C LEU A 242 -9.63 11.49 5.23
N TYR A 243 -8.99 10.84 6.21
CA TYR A 243 -9.70 10.14 7.29
C TYR A 243 -10.62 11.08 8.08
N ARG A 244 -10.10 12.22 8.55
CA ARG A 244 -10.87 13.20 9.34
C ARG A 244 -12.01 13.82 8.54
N LYS A 245 -11.75 14.20 7.29
CA LYS A 245 -12.76 14.78 6.39
C LYS A 245 -13.94 13.83 6.21
N ASN A 246 -13.66 12.57 5.87
CA ASN A 246 -14.71 11.58 5.66
C ASN A 246 -15.44 11.24 6.96
N ARG A 247 -14.79 11.29 8.13
CA ARG A 247 -15.43 11.02 9.43
C ARG A 247 -16.53 12.03 9.75
N ILE A 248 -16.37 13.31 9.41
CA ILE A 248 -17.36 14.35 9.71
C ILE A 248 -18.67 14.05 8.97
N ASP A 249 -18.59 13.57 7.74
CA ASP A 249 -19.77 13.26 6.90
C ASP A 249 -20.61 12.07 7.42
N TYR A 250 -20.09 11.25 8.34
CA TYR A 250 -20.83 10.12 8.93
C TYR A 250 -21.63 10.47 10.20
N PHE A 251 -21.36 11.63 10.81
CA PHE A 251 -22.00 12.06 12.06
C PHE A 251 -22.99 13.23 11.86
N THR A 252 -23.21 13.65 10.62
CA THR A 252 -24.21 14.65 10.20
C THR A 252 -25.27 13.99 9.33
#